data_AF-A0A015JCJ3-F1
#
_entry.id   AF-A0A015JCJ3-F1
#
_cell.length_a   1.000
_cell.length_b   1.000
_cell.length_c   1.000
_cell.angle_alpha   90.00
_cell.angle_beta   90.00
_cell.angle_gamma   90.00
#
_symmetry.space_group_name_H-M   'P 1'
#
loop_
_entity.id
_entity.type
_entity.pdbx_description
1 polymer ?
#
loop_
_entity_poly.entity_id
_entity_poly.type
_entity_poly.pdbx_seq_one_letter_code
_entity_poly.pdbx_strand_id
1 'polypeptide(L)'
;MNLLIGLLNIAIEEDNNRVSYLMQKAEILAEIELFYLLPNQRRWHTWFPEVIHYYADVDKARVEIKRLIKEGEWDTKEFTEMRKILFKALQVEHNPVDNEVILKELKSHEKLLKENNNEVILEKLKSHDEKLDKLEKLENKLENLDKLEKLEKKLEKLEKLLEEKHAK
;
A
#
# COMPACT_ATOMS: atom_id res chain seq x y z
N MET A 1 -0.70 54.70 -25.29
CA MET A 1 0.18 53.59 -25.72
C MET A 1 1.30 53.31 -24.71
N ASN A 2 1.91 54.32 -24.08
CA ASN A 2 2.99 54.12 -23.10
C ASN A 2 2.58 53.44 -21.78
N LEU A 3 1.33 53.64 -21.33
CA LEU A 3 0.83 53.03 -20.09
C LEU A 3 0.61 51.52 -20.24
N LEU A 4 0.18 51.08 -21.43
CA LEU A 4 0.02 49.67 -21.76
C LEU A 4 1.38 48.95 -21.87
N ILE A 5 2.37 49.62 -22.46
CA ILE A 5 3.76 49.13 -22.54
C ILE A 5 4.39 49.06 -21.15
N GLY A 6 4.13 50.05 -20.28
CA GLY A 6 4.61 50.03 -18.89
C GLY A 6 4.00 48.91 -18.06
N LEU A 7 2.68 48.68 -18.15
CA LEU A 7 2.00 47.57 -17.49
C LEU A 7 2.47 46.21 -18.01
N LEU A 8 2.68 46.09 -19.33
CA LEU A 8 3.21 44.87 -19.94
C LEU A 8 4.64 44.59 -19.47
N ASN A 9 5.49 45.60 -19.34
CA ASN A 9 6.85 45.41 -18.87
C ASN A 9 6.89 44.94 -17.41
N ILE A 10 6.02 45.49 -16.55
CA ILE A 10 5.89 45.07 -15.15
C ILE A 10 5.42 43.61 -15.07
N ALA A 11 4.39 43.23 -15.85
CA ALA A 11 3.89 41.86 -15.88
C ALA A 11 4.94 40.87 -16.41
N ILE A 12 5.69 41.25 -17.45
CA ILE A 12 6.79 40.42 -17.96
C ILE A 12 7.89 40.29 -16.92
N GLU A 13 8.25 41.36 -16.21
CA GLU A 13 9.31 41.34 -15.21
C GLU A 13 8.93 40.50 -13.97
N GLU A 14 7.65 40.53 -13.59
CA GLU A 14 7.05 39.72 -12.53
C GLU A 14 6.98 38.23 -12.91
N ASP A 15 6.68 37.92 -14.18
CA ASP A 15 6.59 36.55 -14.73
C ASP A 15 7.90 36.04 -15.37
N ASN A 16 8.98 36.83 -15.43
CA ASN A 16 10.29 36.44 -15.97
C ASN A 16 11.05 35.54 -14.99
N ASN A 17 10.37 34.50 -14.53
CA ASN A 17 10.95 33.43 -13.75
C ASN A 17 11.59 32.44 -14.71
N ARG A 18 12.92 32.46 -14.77
CA ARG A 18 13.74 31.52 -15.55
C ARG A 18 13.39 30.06 -15.26
N VAL A 19 12.94 29.73 -14.04
CA VAL A 19 12.49 28.39 -13.67
C VAL A 19 11.19 28.03 -14.39
N SER A 20 10.19 28.91 -14.36
CA SER A 20 8.92 28.72 -15.07
C SER A 20 9.12 28.56 -16.58
N TYR A 21 10.02 29.36 -17.16
CA TYR A 21 10.39 29.23 -18.58
C TYR A 21 10.97 27.86 -18.91
N LEU A 22 11.87 27.34 -18.07
CA LEU A 22 12.48 26.03 -18.30
C LEU A 22 11.49 24.88 -18.10
N MET A 23 10.60 25.00 -17.11
CA MET A 23 9.50 24.05 -16.89
C MET A 23 8.61 23.95 -18.13
N GLN A 24 8.10 25.11 -18.59
CA GLN A 24 7.25 25.17 -19.79
C GLN A 24 7.99 24.68 -21.04
N LYS A 25 9.28 25.00 -21.17
CA LYS A 25 10.10 24.50 -22.28
C LYS A 25 10.23 22.97 -22.25
N ALA A 26 10.39 22.37 -21.07
CA ALA A 26 10.45 20.91 -20.93
C ALA A 26 9.10 20.25 -21.22
N GLU A 27 8.00 20.82 -20.72
CA GLU A 27 6.63 20.36 -21.01
C GLU A 27 6.34 20.38 -22.52
N ILE A 28 6.60 21.51 -23.19
CA ILE A 28 6.41 21.65 -24.64
C ILE A 28 7.28 20.64 -25.41
N LEU A 29 8.53 20.41 -24.99
CA LEU A 29 9.39 19.41 -25.63
C LEU A 29 8.83 17.99 -25.49
N ALA A 30 8.30 17.64 -24.31
CA ALA A 30 7.67 16.35 -24.06
C ALA A 30 6.38 16.16 -24.88
N GLU A 31 5.56 17.21 -25.01
CA GLU A 31 4.37 17.19 -25.87
C GLU A 31 4.73 17.00 -27.35
N ILE A 32 5.74 17.74 -27.83
CA ILE A 32 6.24 17.58 -29.20
C ILE A 32 6.72 16.13 -29.42
N GLU A 33 7.49 15.58 -28.47
CA GLU A 33 7.98 14.22 -28.55
C GLU A 33 6.85 13.18 -28.60
N LEU A 34 5.84 13.33 -27.74
CA LEU A 34 4.77 12.36 -27.58
C LEU A 34 3.78 12.39 -28.75
N PHE A 35 3.43 13.58 -29.25
CA PHE A 35 2.33 13.74 -30.21
C PHE A 35 2.76 14.02 -31.65
N TYR A 36 3.95 14.59 -31.87
CA TYR A 36 4.30 15.17 -33.17
C TYR A 36 5.51 14.50 -33.87
N LEU A 37 6.20 13.54 -33.23
CA LEU A 37 7.39 12.89 -33.79
C LEU A 37 7.21 11.40 -34.10
N LEU A 38 7.68 11.00 -35.28
CA LEU A 38 7.84 9.60 -35.65
C LEU A 38 9.00 8.93 -34.86
N PRO A 39 8.97 7.60 -34.66
CA PRO A 39 10.01 6.88 -33.90
C PRO A 39 11.45 7.13 -34.37
N ASN A 40 11.65 7.42 -35.65
CA ASN A 40 12.98 7.69 -36.22
C ASN A 40 13.45 9.12 -35.94
N GLN A 41 12.54 10.09 -35.79
CA GLN A 41 12.87 11.49 -35.48
C GLN A 41 13.26 11.66 -34.01
N ARG A 42 12.66 10.87 -33.11
CA ARG A 42 13.03 10.84 -31.68
C ARG A 42 14.46 10.37 -31.42
N ARG A 43 15.07 9.65 -32.37
CA ARG A 43 16.46 9.19 -32.27
C ARG A 43 17.48 10.24 -32.74
N TRP A 44 17.03 11.41 -33.20
CA TRP A 44 17.92 12.50 -33.58
C TRP A 44 18.30 13.34 -32.37
N HIS A 45 19.39 12.94 -31.70
CA HIS A 45 19.94 13.63 -30.54
C HIS A 45 20.27 15.11 -30.78
N THR A 46 20.53 15.50 -32.04
CA THR A 46 20.75 16.90 -32.42
C THR A 46 19.49 17.76 -32.28
N TRP A 47 18.30 17.16 -32.44
CA TRP A 47 17.01 17.86 -32.38
C TRP A 47 16.31 17.68 -31.02
N PHE A 48 16.49 16.52 -30.38
CA PHE A 48 15.98 16.21 -29.05
C PHE A 48 17.13 15.74 -28.16
N PRO A 49 17.75 16.65 -27.39
CA PRO A 49 18.82 16.28 -26.48
C PRO A 49 18.27 15.40 -25.36
N GLU A 50 19.01 14.36 -25.02
CA GLU A 50 18.66 13.46 -23.91
C GLU A 50 18.78 14.16 -22.55
N VAL A 51 19.61 15.20 -22.45
CA VAL A 51 19.87 15.95 -21.21
C VAL A 51 19.85 17.45 -21.50
N ILE A 52 19.18 18.21 -20.64
CA ILE A 52 19.18 19.68 -20.66
C ILE A 52 20.08 20.19 -19.54
N HIS A 53 21.10 20.97 -19.90
CA HIS A 53 22.00 21.59 -18.93
C HIS A 53 21.41 22.88 -18.35
N TYR A 54 21.42 23.01 -17.02
CA TYR A 54 21.00 24.21 -16.32
C TYR A 54 22.05 24.63 -15.28
N TYR A 55 22.26 25.94 -15.17
CA TYR A 55 23.09 26.54 -14.13
C TYR A 55 22.22 26.89 -12.94
N ALA A 56 22.44 26.19 -11.83
CA ALA A 56 21.85 26.51 -10.54
C ALA A 56 22.92 27.07 -9.60
N ASP A 57 22.53 28.06 -8.81
CA ASP A 57 23.34 28.56 -7.70
C ASP A 57 23.43 27.46 -6.63
N VAL A 58 24.66 27.18 -6.19
CA VAL A 58 24.96 26.10 -5.23
C VAL A 58 24.25 26.31 -3.90
N ASP A 59 24.23 27.55 -3.40
CA ASP A 59 23.65 27.86 -2.09
C ASP A 59 22.12 27.84 -2.16
N LYS A 60 21.54 28.35 -3.24
CA LYS A 60 20.09 28.24 -3.46
C LYS A 60 19.65 26.77 -3.60
N ALA A 61 20.41 25.96 -4.33
CA ALA A 61 20.12 24.54 -4.49
C ALA A 61 20.17 23.80 -3.14
N ARG A 62 21.15 24.10 -2.29
CA ARG A 62 21.25 23.52 -0.94
C ARG A 62 20.04 23.85 -0.07
N VAL A 63 19.60 25.12 -0.08
CA VAL A 63 18.43 25.57 0.71
C VAL A 63 17.17 24.85 0.24
N GLU A 64 16.95 24.78 -1.07
CA GLU A 64 15.75 24.17 -1.63
C GLU A 64 15.71 22.66 -1.37
N ILE A 65 16.82 21.95 -1.54
CA ILE A 65 16.90 20.52 -1.25
C ILE A 65 16.58 20.24 0.22
N LYS A 66 17.11 21.04 1.15
CA LYS A 66 16.78 20.92 2.58
C LYS A 66 15.29 21.17 2.85
N ARG A 67 14.67 22.12 2.15
CA ARG A 67 13.23 22.40 2.24
C ARG A 67 12.40 21.19 1.78
N LEU A 68 12.71 20.68 0.59
CA LEU A 68 12.02 19.52 -0.01
C LEU A 68 12.13 18.25 0.86
N ILE A 69 13.29 18.01 1.47
CA ILE A 69 13.47 16.89 2.41
C ILE A 69 12.59 17.08 3.65
N LYS A 70 12.54 18.30 4.21
CA LYS A 70 11.74 18.61 5.41
C LYS A 70 10.23 18.51 5.13
N GLU A 71 9.79 18.91 3.94
CA GLU A 71 8.39 18.88 3.52
C GLU A 71 7.96 17.48 3.03
N GLY A 72 8.92 16.57 2.80
CA GLY A 72 8.65 15.22 2.29
C GLY A 72 8.32 15.18 0.79
N GLU A 73 8.50 16.31 0.09
CA GLU A 73 8.28 16.44 -1.36
C GLU A 73 9.48 15.95 -2.19
N TRP A 74 10.61 15.68 -1.54
CA TRP A 74 11.75 15.08 -2.21
C TRP A 74 11.44 13.63 -2.57
N ASP A 75 11.05 13.39 -3.83
CA ASP A 75 10.88 12.04 -4.33
C ASP A 75 12.18 11.24 -4.11
N THR A 76 12.06 9.98 -3.68
CA THR A 76 13.17 9.07 -3.42
C THR A 76 13.21 7.88 -4.39
N LYS A 77 12.24 7.77 -5.32
CA LYS A 77 12.08 6.58 -6.18
C LYS A 77 12.95 6.58 -7.43
N GLU A 78 13.12 7.73 -8.10
CA GLU A 78 13.84 7.80 -9.38
C GLU A 78 15.26 8.39 -9.28
N PHE A 79 16.17 8.07 -10.21
CA PHE A 79 17.49 8.72 -10.31
C PHE A 79 18.40 8.64 -9.06
N THR A 80 18.33 7.55 -8.29
CA THR A 80 19.08 7.35 -7.03
C THR A 80 20.58 7.63 -7.15
N GLU A 81 21.21 7.24 -8.25
CA GLU A 81 22.66 7.43 -8.42
C GLU A 81 23.03 8.89 -8.70
N MET A 82 22.27 9.60 -9.53
CA MET A 82 22.46 11.04 -9.75
C MET A 82 22.23 11.84 -8.47
N ARG A 83 21.30 11.41 -7.61
CA ARG A 83 21.07 12.05 -6.29
C ARG A 83 22.28 11.92 -5.36
N LYS A 84 22.89 10.73 -5.28
CA LYS A 84 24.13 10.56 -4.49
C LYS A 84 25.24 11.48 -4.99
N ILE A 85 25.40 11.58 -6.31
CA ILE A 85 26.37 12.47 -6.94
C ILE A 85 26.06 13.93 -6.60
N LEU A 86 24.79 14.34 -6.68
CA LEU A 86 24.32 15.69 -6.34
C LEU A 86 24.60 16.02 -4.87
N PHE A 87 24.25 15.14 -3.93
CA PHE A 87 24.52 15.35 -2.50
C PHE A 87 26.00 15.47 -2.21
N LYS A 88 26.82 14.63 -2.85
CA LYS A 88 28.29 14.70 -2.75
C LYS A 88 28.83 16.02 -3.31
N ALA A 89 28.36 16.45 -4.48
CA ALA A 89 28.78 17.69 -5.11
C ALA A 89 28.36 18.93 -4.30
N LEU A 90 27.15 18.92 -3.74
CA LEU A 90 26.62 20.00 -2.92
C LEU A 90 27.10 19.94 -1.46
N GLN A 91 27.81 18.89 -1.04
CA GLN A 91 28.22 18.67 0.36
C GLN A 91 27.03 18.76 1.34
N VAL A 92 25.86 18.32 0.90
CA VAL A 92 24.69 18.23 1.77
C VAL A 92 24.81 16.91 2.52
N GLU A 93 24.99 16.98 3.84
CA GLU A 93 24.87 15.81 4.71
C GLU A 93 23.41 15.33 4.68
N HIS A 94 23.11 14.42 3.75
CA HIS A 94 21.91 13.61 3.82
C HIS A 94 22.33 12.26 4.38
N ASN A 95 21.95 11.99 5.63
CA ASN A 95 22.22 10.72 6.26
C ASN A 95 21.09 9.75 5.86
N PRO A 96 21.32 8.77 4.96
CA PRO A 96 20.29 7.80 4.59
C PRO A 96 19.91 6.86 5.75
N VAL A 97 20.60 6.98 6.89
CA VAL A 97 20.46 6.15 8.09
C VAL A 97 19.04 6.16 8.63
N ASP A 98 18.33 7.30 8.57
CA ASP A 98 16.94 7.36 9.05
C ASP A 98 16.01 6.46 8.22
N ASN A 99 16.21 6.40 6.89
CA ASN A 99 15.44 5.50 6.04
C ASN A 99 15.85 4.03 6.22
N GLU A 100 17.10 3.72 6.54
CA GLU A 100 17.56 2.35 6.77
C GLU A 100 17.01 1.75 8.07
N VAL A 101 16.93 2.57 9.12
CA VAL A 101 16.29 2.21 10.41
C VAL A 101 14.79 2.02 10.21
N ILE A 102 14.12 2.97 9.54
CA ILE A 102 12.69 2.86 9.21
C ILE A 102 12.42 1.64 8.32
N LEU A 103 13.27 1.32 7.34
CA LEU A 103 13.13 0.11 6.51
C LEU A 103 13.29 -1.19 7.31
N LYS A 104 14.22 -1.21 8.27
CA LYS A 104 14.41 -2.36 9.16
C LYS A 104 13.21 -2.53 10.09
N GLU A 105 12.70 -1.46 10.67
CA GLU A 105 11.48 -1.49 11.48
C GLU A 105 10.27 -1.92 10.67
N LEU A 106 10.08 -1.39 9.45
CA LEU A 106 9.00 -1.81 8.56
C LEU A 106 9.10 -3.28 8.17
N LYS A 107 10.28 -3.79 7.82
CA LYS A 107 10.49 -5.24 7.53
C LYS A 107 10.20 -6.11 8.76
N SER A 108 10.52 -5.61 9.95
CA SER A 108 10.28 -6.32 11.22
C SER A 108 8.78 -6.37 11.51
N HIS A 109 8.07 -5.25 11.34
CA HIS A 109 6.61 -5.18 11.47
C HIS A 109 5.89 -6.02 10.41
N GLU A 110 6.35 -6.02 9.16
CA GLU A 110 5.77 -6.85 8.09
C GLU A 110 5.93 -8.34 8.40
N LYS A 111 7.08 -8.75 8.96
CA LYS A 111 7.32 -10.13 9.40
C LYS A 111 6.40 -10.52 10.56
N LEU A 112 6.25 -9.64 11.56
CA LEU A 112 5.33 -9.85 12.68
C LEU A 112 3.86 -9.93 12.24
N LEU A 113 3.46 -9.16 11.22
CA LEU A 113 2.11 -9.25 10.64
C LEU A 113 1.92 -10.58 9.91
N LYS A 114 2.91 -11.06 9.15
CA LYS A 114 2.85 -12.38 8.48
C LYS A 114 2.77 -13.53 9.49
N GLU A 115 3.53 -13.46 10.58
CA GLU A 115 3.51 -14.46 11.65
C GLU A 115 2.21 -14.45 12.48
N ASN A 116 1.50 -13.30 12.53
CA ASN A 116 0.20 -13.18 13.19
C ASN A 116 -1.01 -13.40 12.26
N ASN A 117 -0.80 -13.59 10.97
CA ASN A 117 -1.89 -13.75 10.02
C ASN A 117 -2.42 -15.18 10.02
N ASN A 118 -3.68 -15.30 10.44
CA ASN A 118 -4.73 -16.20 9.98
C ASN A 118 -4.50 -17.73 10.00
N GLU A 119 -3.32 -18.29 9.73
CA GLU A 119 -3.09 -19.75 9.70
C GLU A 119 -3.26 -20.38 11.08
N VAL A 120 -2.66 -19.79 12.12
CA VAL A 120 -2.79 -20.30 13.51
C VAL A 120 -4.23 -20.18 14.01
N ILE A 121 -4.96 -19.14 13.60
CA ILE A 121 -6.37 -18.94 13.94
C ILE A 121 -7.26 -19.92 13.16
N LEU A 122 -6.99 -20.13 11.87
CA LEU A 122 -7.69 -21.10 11.00
C LEU A 122 -7.52 -22.53 11.50
N GLU A 123 -6.33 -22.91 11.95
CA GLU A 123 -6.06 -24.26 12.44
C GLU A 123 -6.76 -24.52 13.78
N LYS A 124 -6.79 -23.51 14.67
CA LYS A 124 -7.61 -23.55 15.90
C LYS A 124 -9.11 -23.58 15.62
N LEU A 125 -9.60 -22.90 14.58
CA LEU A 125 -11.01 -22.93 14.19
C LEU A 125 -11.40 -24.30 13.62
N LYS A 126 -10.61 -24.85 12.70
CA LYS A 126 -10.81 -26.22 12.17
C LYS A 126 -10.85 -27.27 13.29
N SER A 127 -9.95 -27.15 14.27
CA SER A 127 -9.94 -28.02 15.44
C SER A 127 -11.21 -27.92 16.29
N HIS A 128 -11.80 -26.72 16.42
CA HIS A 128 -13.06 -26.54 17.14
C HIS A 128 -14.27 -27.07 16.37
N ASP A 129 -14.33 -26.88 15.05
CA ASP A 129 -15.41 -27.43 14.21
C ASP A 129 -15.47 -28.97 14.31
N GLU A 130 -14.32 -29.65 14.23
CA GLU A 130 -14.28 -31.11 14.40
C GLU A 130 -14.75 -31.59 15.78
N LYS A 131 -14.55 -30.78 16.83
CA LYS A 131 -15.06 -31.09 18.18
C LYS A 131 -16.56 -30.87 18.26
N LEU A 132 -17.09 -29.86 17.57
CA LEU A 132 -18.52 -29.56 17.52
C LEU A 132 -19.31 -30.70 16.86
N ASP A 133 -18.83 -31.20 15.72
CA ASP A 133 -19.43 -32.35 15.01
C ASP A 133 -19.50 -33.62 15.87
N LYS A 134 -18.48 -33.83 16.70
CA LYS A 134 -18.44 -34.97 17.64
C LYS A 134 -19.45 -34.78 18.77
N LEU A 135 -19.64 -33.55 19.24
CA LEU A 135 -20.60 -33.21 20.29
C LEU A 135 -22.04 -33.43 19.80
N GLU A 136 -22.37 -32.97 18.60
CA GLU A 136 -23.69 -33.13 17.99
C GLU A 136 -24.06 -34.62 17.80
N LYS A 137 -23.08 -35.46 17.42
CA LYS A 137 -23.28 -36.91 17.34
C LYS A 137 -23.55 -37.56 18.70
N LEU A 138 -22.96 -37.05 19.78
CA LEU A 138 -23.23 -37.54 21.14
C LEU A 138 -24.60 -37.10 21.63
N GLU A 139 -25.01 -35.87 21.34
CA GLU A 139 -26.32 -35.33 21.70
C GLU A 139 -27.46 -36.11 21.04
N ASN A 140 -27.34 -36.42 19.75
CA ASN A 140 -28.28 -37.28 19.03
C ASN A 140 -28.39 -38.70 19.62
N LYS A 141 -27.27 -39.27 20.09
CA LYS A 141 -27.28 -40.58 20.78
C LYS A 141 -27.99 -40.50 22.12
N LEU A 142 -27.80 -39.41 22.86
CA LEU A 142 -28.47 -39.19 24.14
C LEU A 142 -29.99 -39.08 23.96
N GLU A 143 -30.46 -38.34 22.94
CA GLU A 143 -31.88 -38.22 22.68
C GLU A 143 -32.54 -39.55 22.28
N ASN A 144 -31.81 -40.42 21.59
CA ASN A 144 -32.29 -41.76 21.27
C ASN A 144 -32.39 -42.66 22.51
N LEU A 145 -31.49 -42.51 23.49
CA LEU A 145 -31.57 -43.22 24.77
C LEU A 145 -32.80 -42.79 25.57
N ASP A 146 -33.09 -41.49 25.63
CA ASP A 146 -34.30 -40.98 26.29
C ASP A 146 -35.60 -41.50 25.66
N LYS A 147 -35.61 -41.67 24.34
CA LYS A 147 -36.75 -42.29 23.62
C LYS A 147 -36.92 -43.76 23.98
N LEU A 148 -35.81 -44.49 24.16
CA LEU A 148 -35.78 -45.89 24.56
C LEU A 148 -36.30 -46.08 25.99
N GLU A 149 -35.86 -45.23 26.93
CA GLU A 149 -36.34 -45.25 28.32
C GLU A 149 -37.85 -44.97 28.40
N LYS A 150 -38.38 -44.06 27.56
CA LYS A 150 -39.82 -43.82 27.46
C LYS A 150 -40.60 -45.02 26.91
N LEU A 151 -39.99 -45.83 26.03
CA LEU A 151 -40.60 -47.05 25.51
C LEU A 151 -40.58 -48.17 26.55
N GLU A 152 -39.49 -48.36 27.29
CA GLU A 152 -39.41 -49.31 28.41
C GLU A 152 -40.51 -49.03 29.44
N LYS A 153 -40.68 -47.78 29.86
CA LYS A 153 -41.75 -47.38 30.80
C LYS A 153 -43.16 -47.66 30.26
N LYS A 154 -43.35 -47.66 28.94
CA LYS A 154 -44.63 -48.05 28.32
C LYS A 154 -44.80 -49.57 28.29
N LEU A 155 -43.73 -50.32 28.05
CA LEU A 155 -43.72 -51.78 28.02
C LEU A 155 -44.03 -52.36 29.41
N GLU A 156 -43.41 -51.81 30.46
CA GLU A 156 -43.67 -52.22 31.84
C GLU A 156 -45.13 -51.95 32.27
N LYS A 157 -45.75 -50.87 31.75
CA LYS A 157 -47.18 -50.60 31.95
C LYS A 157 -48.07 -51.61 31.23
N LEU A 158 -47.68 -52.07 30.04
CA LEU A 158 -48.42 -53.08 29.29
C LEU A 158 -48.32 -54.47 29.94
N GLU A 159 -47.15 -54.83 30.47
CA GLU A 159 -46.96 -56.08 31.22
C GLU A 159 -47.85 -56.15 32.46
N LYS A 160 -47.90 -55.07 33.26
CA LYS A 160 -48.81 -54.97 34.42
C LYS A 160 -50.29 -55.14 34.02
N LEU A 161 -50.71 -54.57 32.89
CA LEU A 161 -52.07 -54.74 32.37
C LEU A 161 -52.36 -56.17 31.87
N LEU A 162 -51.34 -56.90 31.41
CA LEU A 162 -51.48 -58.28 30.95
C LEU A 162 -51.63 -59.24 32.14
N GLU A 163 -50.83 -59.06 33.19
CA GLU A 163 -50.94 -59.81 34.45
C GLU A 163 -52.31 -59.63 35.10
N GLU A 164 -52.85 -58.41 35.12
CA GLU A 164 -54.20 -58.13 35.61
C GLU A 164 -55.31 -58.79 34.79
N LYS A 165 -55.09 -59.04 33.49
CA LYS A 165 -56.04 -59.76 32.64
C LYS A 165 -55.97 -61.28 32.79
N HIS A 166 -54.80 -61.83 33.13
CA HIS A 166 -54.63 -63.27 33.36
C HIS A 166 -55.07 -63.72 34.77
N ALA A 167 -55.27 -62.79 35.70
CA ALA A 167 -55.78 -63.05 37.06
C ALA A 167 -57.32 -62.99 37.18
N LYS A 168 -58.05 -62.85 36.07
CA LYS A 168 -59.53 -62.92 35.97
C LYS A 168 -59.97 -64.16 35.19
#